data_AF-A0A024WH85-F1
#
_entry.id   AF-A0A024WH85-F1
#
_cell.length_a   1.000
_cell.length_b   1.000
_cell.length_c   1.000
_cell.angle_alpha   90.00
_cell.angle_beta   90.00
_cell.angle_gamma   90.00
#
_symmetry.space_group_name_H-M   'P 1'
#
loop_
_entity.id
_entity.type
_entity.pdbx_description
1 polymer ?
#
loop_
_entity_poly.entity_id
_entity_poly.type
_entity_poly.pdbx_seq_one_letter_code
_entity_poly.pdbx_strand_id
1 'polypeptide(L)'
;MDKLNKDETKWNKLKENIKQIIDSSKENIGTGNTQDTIKVLFDHLKEIATICKDNNTNEACDSSKKETQNLCGDKRGAKHRTVKQIAQYYKRIAHKQLNERGSRSALKGDASQGQYDRGGKADDFKDICKITKDHSNSTPGQTEGPCAGKDSKNKMFEMEYGWTPTSSKSITHNDVYMPPRREHFCTSNLEHLDIRSKGLTGDKVNNSFLGDVLLSAKYEAENIKKKYENQPGYNEGETMCRAIKYSFADLGDIIRGRDRWDLDVGSNKMDVILKNVFGTLYKSLDGIKENPQYADDERNIPAYKLLREDWWEANRHQVWRAMKCHIEDLNDKAANPSSSDHCGYSDHTPLDDYIPQKLRWMTEWAEWFCKAQGKHYLDMVGKCSKCKEK
;
A
#
# COMPACT_ATOMS: atom_id res chain seq x y z
N MET A 1 -8.97 -26.83 -31.22
CA MET A 1 -10.17 -25.98 -31.03
C MET A 1 -10.23 -25.31 -29.65
N ASP A 2 -9.73 -25.94 -28.59
CA ASP A 2 -9.90 -25.44 -27.20
C ASP A 2 -9.22 -24.11 -26.82
N LYS A 3 -8.13 -23.72 -27.51
CA LYS A 3 -7.48 -22.40 -27.29
C LYS A 3 -8.26 -21.25 -27.92
N LEU A 4 -8.80 -21.47 -29.13
CA LEU A 4 -9.59 -20.48 -29.88
C LEU A 4 -10.89 -20.15 -29.14
N ASN A 5 -11.58 -21.17 -28.63
CA ASN A 5 -12.79 -20.99 -27.82
C ASN A 5 -12.51 -20.22 -26.52
N LYS A 6 -11.36 -20.43 -25.87
CA LYS A 6 -10.99 -19.68 -24.65
C LYS A 6 -10.73 -18.20 -24.92
N ASP A 7 -10.09 -17.88 -26.05
CA ASP A 7 -9.79 -16.49 -26.39
C ASP A 7 -11.04 -15.77 -26.91
N GLU A 8 -11.94 -16.47 -27.61
CA GLU A 8 -13.26 -15.96 -27.97
C GLU A 8 -14.13 -15.70 -26.73
N THR A 9 -14.09 -16.58 -25.73
CA THR A 9 -14.80 -16.38 -24.45
C THR A 9 -14.28 -15.15 -23.70
N LYS A 10 -12.96 -14.94 -23.67
CA LYS A 10 -12.36 -13.74 -23.07
C LYS A 10 -12.74 -12.47 -23.84
N TRP A 11 -12.76 -12.54 -25.17
CA TRP A 11 -13.13 -11.42 -26.03
C TRP A 11 -14.59 -11.03 -25.84
N ASN A 12 -15.49 -12.03 -25.77
CA ASN A 12 -16.90 -11.81 -25.48
C ASN A 12 -17.09 -11.21 -24.09
N LYS A 13 -16.37 -11.69 -23.07
CA LYS A 13 -16.42 -11.13 -21.71
C LYS A 13 -15.90 -9.69 -21.65
N LEU A 14 -14.83 -9.37 -22.38
CA LEU A 14 -14.33 -8.00 -22.51
C LEU A 14 -15.36 -7.10 -23.21
N LYS A 15 -16.00 -7.59 -24.26
CA LYS A 15 -17.03 -6.87 -25.01
C LYS A 15 -18.28 -6.61 -24.15
N GLU A 16 -18.69 -7.58 -23.35
CA GLU A 16 -19.77 -7.45 -22.36
C GLU A 16 -19.44 -6.38 -21.32
N ASN A 17 -18.23 -6.43 -20.76
CA ASN A 17 -17.75 -5.45 -19.77
C ASN A 17 -17.70 -4.03 -20.35
N ILE A 18 -17.18 -3.87 -21.57
CA ILE A 18 -17.15 -2.57 -22.25
C ILE A 18 -18.57 -2.06 -22.52
N LYS A 19 -19.49 -2.95 -22.90
CA LYS A 19 -20.89 -2.61 -23.15
C LYS A 19 -21.58 -2.14 -21.86
N GLN A 20 -21.38 -2.84 -20.75
CA GLN A 20 -21.86 -2.43 -19.42
C GLN A 20 -21.30 -1.06 -19.03
N ILE A 21 -20.00 -0.82 -19.19
CA ILE A 21 -19.38 0.48 -18.88
C ILE A 21 -19.99 1.60 -19.72
N ILE A 22 -20.17 1.36 -21.02
CA ILE A 22 -20.82 2.33 -21.92
C ILE A 22 -22.26 2.59 -21.48
N ASP A 23 -23.03 1.56 -21.14
CA ASP A 23 -24.43 1.70 -20.78
C ASP A 23 -24.60 2.39 -19.41
N SER A 24 -23.76 2.08 -18.40
CA SER A 24 -23.69 2.80 -17.12
C SER A 24 -23.24 4.26 -17.27
N SER A 25 -22.44 4.58 -18.29
CA SER A 25 -22.05 5.97 -18.57
C SER A 25 -23.15 6.79 -19.23
N LYS A 26 -24.05 6.15 -20.00
CA LYS A 26 -25.21 6.80 -20.63
C LYS A 26 -26.29 7.19 -19.63
N GLU A 27 -26.42 6.46 -18.51
CA GLU A 27 -27.39 6.80 -17.45
C GLU A 27 -26.98 8.06 -16.65
N ASN A 28 -25.68 8.39 -16.61
CA ASN A 28 -25.15 9.54 -15.88
C ASN A 28 -24.95 10.82 -16.73
N ILE A 29 -25.08 10.72 -18.06
CA ILE A 29 -24.78 11.83 -18.97
C ILE A 29 -26.00 12.07 -19.84
N GLY A 30 -26.71 13.17 -19.56
CA GLY A 30 -27.78 13.67 -20.41
C GLY A 30 -27.32 13.76 -21.87
N THR A 31 -28.22 13.34 -22.77
CA THR A 31 -28.06 13.22 -24.22
C THR A 31 -26.86 13.94 -24.86
N GLY A 32 -25.92 13.13 -25.37
CA GLY A 32 -25.19 13.45 -26.59
C GLY A 32 -23.85 14.16 -26.42
N ASN A 33 -22.80 13.39 -26.12
CA ASN A 33 -21.51 13.70 -26.75
C ASN A 33 -20.66 12.44 -26.94
N THR A 34 -20.43 12.05 -28.19
CA THR A 34 -19.52 10.95 -28.56
C THR A 34 -18.10 11.13 -27.99
N GLN A 35 -17.68 12.37 -27.74
CA GLN A 35 -16.42 12.69 -27.05
C GLN A 35 -16.36 12.15 -25.62
N ASP A 36 -17.46 12.21 -24.87
CA ASP A 36 -17.49 11.74 -23.47
C ASP A 36 -17.43 10.22 -23.40
N THR A 37 -18.13 9.53 -24.32
CA THR A 37 -18.03 8.06 -24.45
C THR A 37 -16.62 7.62 -24.87
N ILE A 38 -15.98 8.35 -25.81
CA ILE A 38 -14.60 8.08 -26.24
C ILE A 38 -13.62 8.31 -25.09
N LYS A 39 -13.82 9.35 -24.27
CA LYS A 39 -13.01 9.62 -23.09
C LYS A 39 -13.10 8.49 -22.06
N VAL A 40 -14.30 8.00 -21.76
CA VAL A 40 -14.52 6.85 -20.86
C VAL A 40 -13.79 5.61 -21.38
N LEU A 41 -13.83 5.34 -22.69
CA LEU A 41 -13.09 4.24 -23.32
C LEU A 41 -11.56 4.42 -23.19
N PHE A 42 -11.04 5.62 -23.45
CA PHE A 42 -9.62 5.90 -23.29
C PHE A 42 -9.15 5.78 -21.84
N ASP A 43 -9.94 6.27 -20.88
CA ASP A 43 -9.64 6.13 -19.46
C ASP A 43 -9.61 4.66 -19.05
N HIS A 44 -10.56 3.84 -19.54
CA HIS A 44 -10.57 2.40 -19.32
C HIS A 44 -9.34 1.69 -19.95
N LEU A 45 -8.97 2.05 -21.18
CA LEU A 45 -7.78 1.50 -21.85
C LEU A 45 -6.48 1.89 -21.15
N LYS A 46 -6.37 3.15 -20.73
CA LYS A 46 -5.23 3.67 -19.95
C LYS A 46 -5.11 2.94 -18.62
N GLU A 47 -6.24 2.66 -17.99
CA GLU A 47 -6.28 1.85 -16.78
C GLU A 47 -5.78 0.43 -17.04
N ILE A 48 -6.36 -0.28 -18.02
CA ILE A 48 -5.93 -1.63 -18.41
C ILE A 48 -4.43 -1.67 -18.71
N ALA A 49 -3.92 -0.67 -19.43
CA ALA A 49 -2.50 -0.55 -19.73
C ALA A 49 -1.66 -0.37 -18.44
N THR A 50 -2.10 0.48 -17.51
CA THR A 50 -1.43 0.67 -16.21
C THR A 50 -1.40 -0.63 -15.42
N ILE A 51 -2.52 -1.36 -15.38
CA ILE A 51 -2.64 -2.65 -14.69
C ILE A 51 -1.77 -3.71 -15.35
N CYS A 52 -1.73 -3.74 -16.68
CA CYS A 52 -0.90 -4.65 -17.44
C CYS A 52 0.58 -4.40 -17.15
N LYS A 53 1.00 -3.14 -17.10
CA LYS A 53 2.35 -2.75 -16.66
C LYS A 53 2.63 -3.21 -15.25
N ASP A 54 1.75 -2.89 -14.30
CA ASP A 54 1.84 -3.31 -12.91
C ASP A 54 1.99 -4.84 -12.78
N ASN A 55 1.24 -5.63 -13.55
CA ASN A 55 1.25 -7.10 -13.48
C ASN A 55 2.39 -7.77 -14.25
N ASN A 56 3.10 -7.00 -15.07
CA ASN A 56 4.22 -7.48 -15.89
C ASN A 56 5.45 -6.60 -15.70
N THR A 57 5.67 -6.08 -14.49
CA THR A 57 6.85 -5.30 -14.16
C THR A 57 8.11 -6.13 -14.44
N ASN A 58 9.05 -5.52 -15.17
CA ASN A 58 10.33 -6.15 -15.52
C ASN A 58 11.27 -6.29 -14.30
N GLU A 59 10.88 -5.74 -13.14
CA GLU A 59 11.61 -5.78 -11.88
C GLU A 59 11.94 -7.22 -11.40
N ALA A 60 11.14 -8.22 -11.81
CA ALA A 60 11.40 -9.62 -11.53
C ALA A 60 12.50 -10.24 -12.43
N CYS A 61 12.89 -9.56 -13.50
CA CYS A 61 13.70 -10.08 -14.59
C CYS A 61 14.94 -9.24 -14.87
N ASP A 62 15.41 -8.42 -13.92
CA ASP A 62 16.65 -7.66 -14.10
C ASP A 62 17.78 -8.61 -14.52
N SER A 63 18.46 -8.22 -15.60
CA SER A 63 19.60 -8.95 -16.15
C SER A 63 20.61 -9.17 -15.04
N SER A 64 21.08 -10.42 -14.90
CA SER A 64 22.06 -10.88 -13.94
C SER A 64 23.15 -9.82 -13.67
N LYS A 65 22.95 -8.98 -12.64
CA LYS A 65 24.09 -8.34 -11.98
C LYS A 65 24.99 -9.49 -11.54
N LYS A 66 26.31 -9.36 -11.68
CA LYS A 66 27.26 -10.37 -11.17
C LYS A 66 26.82 -10.72 -9.76
N GLU A 67 26.30 -11.93 -9.56
CA GLU A 67 25.83 -12.36 -8.25
C GLU A 67 27.00 -12.22 -7.30
N THR A 68 26.92 -11.28 -6.36
CA THR A 68 27.78 -11.30 -5.19
C THR A 68 27.47 -12.61 -4.50
N GLN A 69 28.44 -13.51 -4.49
CA GLN A 69 28.27 -14.85 -3.94
C GLN A 69 27.76 -14.70 -2.51
N ASN A 70 26.59 -15.27 -2.21
CA ASN A 70 26.05 -15.23 -0.85
C ASN A 70 27.04 -15.97 0.07
N LEU A 71 27.77 -15.20 0.88
CA LEU A 71 28.80 -15.73 1.78
C LEU A 71 28.20 -16.66 2.85
N CYS A 72 26.89 -16.56 3.10
CA CYS A 72 26.13 -17.40 4.02
C CYS A 72 25.34 -18.51 3.32
N GLY A 73 25.39 -18.61 1.99
CA GLY A 73 24.66 -19.61 1.21
C GLY A 73 25.52 -20.83 0.88
N ASP A 74 24.96 -22.02 1.03
CA ASP A 74 25.61 -23.25 0.58
C ASP A 74 25.89 -23.20 -0.93
N LYS A 75 27.11 -23.58 -1.34
CA LYS A 75 27.60 -23.53 -2.74
C LYS A 75 26.88 -24.50 -3.70
N ARG A 76 25.75 -25.07 -3.33
CA ARG A 76 25.03 -26.05 -4.16
C ARG A 76 24.30 -25.31 -5.27
N GLY A 77 24.60 -25.65 -6.52
CA GLY A 77 24.19 -24.96 -7.75
C GLY A 77 22.69 -25.02 -8.10
N ALA A 78 21.81 -24.74 -7.15
CA ALA A 78 20.40 -24.53 -7.43
C ALA A 78 20.18 -23.19 -8.14
N LYS A 79 19.21 -23.15 -9.07
CA LYS A 79 18.78 -21.89 -9.70
C LYS A 79 18.19 -20.97 -8.62
N HIS A 80 18.91 -19.89 -8.29
CA HIS A 80 18.47 -18.91 -7.31
C HIS A 80 17.24 -18.15 -7.83
N ARG A 81 16.23 -17.97 -6.98
CA ARG A 81 15.05 -17.14 -7.25
C ARG A 81 15.03 -16.00 -6.26
N THR A 82 14.85 -14.78 -6.74
CA THR A 82 14.80 -13.62 -5.85
C THR A 82 13.45 -13.53 -5.15
N VAL A 83 13.42 -12.89 -3.98
CA VAL A 83 12.15 -12.61 -3.27
C VAL A 83 11.19 -11.79 -4.14
N LYS A 84 11.71 -10.87 -4.95
CA LYS A 84 10.91 -10.07 -5.91
C LYS A 84 10.25 -10.93 -7.00
N GLN A 85 10.92 -11.98 -7.50
CA GLN A 85 10.31 -12.94 -8.42
C GLN A 85 9.14 -13.69 -7.79
N ILE A 86 9.28 -14.07 -6.52
CA ILE A 86 8.20 -14.75 -5.77
C ILE A 86 7.06 -13.77 -5.48
N ALA A 87 7.36 -12.53 -5.11
CA ALA A 87 6.36 -11.48 -4.90
C ALA A 87 5.55 -11.21 -6.19
N GLN A 88 6.21 -11.16 -7.34
CA GLN A 88 5.55 -11.04 -8.65
C GLN A 88 4.59 -12.20 -8.92
N TYR A 89 4.97 -13.43 -8.55
CA TYR A 89 4.12 -14.60 -8.67
C TYR A 89 2.85 -14.46 -7.82
N TYR A 90 2.97 -14.06 -6.55
CA TYR A 90 1.81 -13.83 -5.68
C TYR A 90 0.93 -12.68 -6.16
N LYS A 91 1.51 -11.61 -6.69
CA LYS A 91 0.78 -10.52 -7.33
C LYS A 91 -0.09 -11.00 -8.48
N ARG A 92 0.47 -11.84 -9.37
CA ARG A 92 -0.28 -12.44 -10.48
C ARG A 92 -1.43 -13.33 -10.01
N ILE A 93 -1.24 -14.08 -8.91
CA ILE A 93 -2.31 -14.88 -8.32
C ILE A 93 -3.43 -14.00 -7.78
N ALA A 94 -3.11 -12.99 -6.97
CA ALA A 94 -4.09 -12.09 -6.40
C ALA A 94 -4.92 -11.39 -7.49
N HIS A 95 -4.24 -10.88 -8.53
CA HIS A 95 -4.91 -10.28 -9.68
C HIS A 95 -5.85 -11.26 -10.40
N LYS A 96 -5.41 -12.51 -10.59
CA LYS A 96 -6.21 -13.56 -11.22
C LYS A 96 -7.44 -13.89 -10.36
N GLN A 97 -7.28 -14.04 -9.05
CA GLN A 97 -8.38 -14.33 -8.12
C GLN A 97 -9.43 -13.22 -8.12
N LEU A 98 -9.00 -11.96 -8.06
CA LEU A 98 -9.89 -10.80 -8.16
C LEU A 98 -10.74 -10.82 -9.45
N ASN A 99 -10.11 -11.13 -10.58
CA ASN A 99 -10.81 -11.20 -11.88
C ASN A 99 -11.74 -12.42 -11.99
N GLU A 100 -11.33 -13.57 -11.43
CA GLU A 100 -12.16 -14.79 -11.40
C GLU A 100 -13.40 -14.61 -10.53
N ARG A 101 -13.29 -13.86 -9.42
CA ARG A 101 -14.42 -13.47 -8.56
C ARG A 101 -15.32 -12.42 -9.19
N GLY A 102 -14.86 -11.73 -10.24
CA GLY A 102 -15.65 -10.71 -10.95
C GLY A 102 -15.96 -9.47 -10.12
N SER A 103 -15.29 -9.27 -8.98
CA SER A 103 -15.60 -8.22 -8.00
C SER A 103 -14.85 -6.91 -8.24
N ARG A 104 -13.93 -6.88 -9.21
CA ARG A 104 -13.03 -5.76 -9.44
C ARG A 104 -13.72 -4.43 -9.70
N SER A 105 -14.70 -4.41 -10.59
CA SER A 105 -15.43 -3.18 -10.93
C SER A 105 -16.17 -2.61 -9.73
N ALA A 106 -16.75 -3.47 -8.90
CA ALA A 106 -17.46 -3.07 -7.68
C ALA A 106 -16.51 -2.60 -6.57
N LEU A 107 -15.33 -3.23 -6.43
CA LEU A 107 -14.36 -2.91 -5.36
C LEU A 107 -13.45 -1.73 -5.70
N LYS A 108 -13.26 -1.42 -6.97
CA LYS A 108 -12.48 -0.26 -7.39
C LYS A 108 -13.21 1.01 -6.96
N GLY A 109 -12.68 1.69 -5.94
CA GLY A 109 -13.23 2.94 -5.47
C GLY A 109 -12.82 4.12 -6.36
N ASP A 110 -13.65 5.14 -6.37
CA ASP A 110 -13.34 6.47 -6.87
C ASP A 110 -13.54 7.49 -5.75
N ALA A 111 -12.44 7.93 -5.13
CA ALA A 111 -12.51 8.87 -4.02
C ALA A 111 -13.16 10.22 -4.40
N SER A 112 -13.21 10.57 -5.69
CA SER A 112 -13.93 11.78 -6.13
C SER A 112 -15.46 11.65 -6.06
N GLN A 113 -15.96 10.43 -5.93
CA GLN A 113 -17.38 10.10 -5.71
C GLN A 113 -17.67 9.80 -4.22
N GLY A 114 -16.71 10.05 -3.33
CA GLY A 114 -16.85 9.86 -1.89
C GLY A 114 -17.60 11.02 -1.22
N GLN A 115 -17.81 10.88 0.08
CA GLN A 115 -18.34 11.93 0.93
C GLN A 115 -17.48 12.03 2.19
N TYR A 116 -17.14 13.27 2.58
CA TYR A 116 -16.15 13.55 3.61
C TYR A 116 -16.73 14.54 4.63
N ASP A 117 -17.08 14.03 5.81
CA ASP A 117 -17.79 14.83 6.82
C ASP A 117 -16.90 15.90 7.48
N ARG A 118 -15.57 15.87 7.26
CA ARG A 118 -14.66 16.95 7.66
C ARG A 118 -14.63 18.16 6.72
N GLY A 119 -15.41 18.15 5.64
CA GLY A 119 -15.66 19.32 4.80
C GLY A 119 -14.79 19.43 3.54
N GLY A 120 -13.84 18.52 3.32
CA GLY A 120 -13.07 18.42 2.07
C GLY A 120 -13.98 18.10 0.88
N LYS A 121 -13.71 18.71 -0.28
CA LYS A 121 -14.53 18.50 -1.47
C LYS A 121 -14.11 17.23 -2.17
N ALA A 122 -15.06 16.37 -2.51
CA ALA A 122 -14.76 15.12 -3.18
C ALA A 122 -14.02 15.34 -4.52
N ASP A 123 -14.37 16.39 -5.26
CA ASP A 123 -13.72 16.74 -6.52
C ASP A 123 -12.20 16.96 -6.41
N ASP A 124 -11.68 17.34 -5.24
CA ASP A 124 -10.25 17.56 -5.04
C ASP A 124 -9.45 16.25 -5.19
N PHE A 125 -10.08 15.07 -5.03
CA PHE A 125 -9.45 13.77 -5.30
C PHE A 125 -9.10 13.54 -6.78
N LYS A 126 -9.65 14.34 -7.72
CA LYS A 126 -9.21 14.33 -9.12
C LYS A 126 -7.75 14.74 -9.27
N ASP A 127 -7.25 15.55 -8.32
CA ASP A 127 -5.84 15.87 -8.16
C ASP A 127 -5.39 15.43 -6.76
N ILE A 128 -5.02 14.16 -6.66
CA ILE A 128 -4.74 13.50 -5.37
C ILE A 128 -3.72 14.24 -4.50
N CYS A 129 -2.83 15.04 -5.08
CA CYS A 129 -1.82 15.78 -4.32
C CYS A 129 -2.37 17.05 -3.66
N LYS A 130 -3.57 17.52 -4.04
CA LYS A 130 -4.26 18.66 -3.42
C LYS A 130 -5.04 18.31 -2.16
N ILE A 131 -5.28 17.03 -1.89
CA ILE A 131 -6.09 16.65 -0.72
C ILE A 131 -5.42 17.09 0.59
N THR A 132 -6.26 17.57 1.49
CA THR A 132 -5.92 18.05 2.83
C THR A 132 -6.56 17.16 3.89
N LYS A 133 -6.28 17.45 5.17
CA LYS A 133 -6.83 16.76 6.34
C LYS A 133 -8.37 16.81 6.44
N ASP A 134 -9.01 17.72 5.70
CA ASP A 134 -10.46 17.88 5.65
C ASP A 134 -11.14 16.83 4.76
N HIS A 135 -10.36 16.10 3.95
CA HIS A 135 -10.82 15.05 3.04
C HIS A 135 -10.90 13.70 3.78
N SER A 136 -11.61 13.68 4.90
CA SER A 136 -11.67 12.53 5.81
C SER A 136 -13.05 12.38 6.45
N ASN A 137 -13.33 11.16 6.90
CA ASN A 137 -14.46 10.81 7.77
C ASN A 137 -14.04 10.50 9.21
N SER A 138 -12.84 10.91 9.63
CA SER A 138 -12.44 10.79 11.03
C SER A 138 -13.28 11.70 11.94
N THR A 139 -13.63 11.24 13.14
CA THR A 139 -14.40 11.99 14.13
C THR A 139 -13.74 13.34 14.45
N PRO A 140 -14.44 14.48 14.27
CA PRO A 140 -13.92 15.79 14.63
C PRO A 140 -13.46 15.86 16.08
N GLY A 141 -12.30 16.49 16.32
CA GLY A 141 -11.71 16.66 17.66
C GLY A 141 -11.00 15.43 18.23
N GLN A 142 -11.13 14.25 17.61
CA GLN A 142 -10.38 13.04 18.02
C GLN A 142 -9.01 12.94 17.34
N THR A 143 -8.85 13.56 16.16
CA THR A 143 -7.59 13.59 15.43
C THR A 143 -7.42 14.87 14.61
N GLU A 144 -6.20 15.39 14.59
CA GLU A 144 -5.81 16.54 13.76
C GLU A 144 -5.34 16.12 12.35
N GLY A 145 -5.42 14.83 12.01
CA GLY A 145 -5.03 14.28 10.71
C GLY A 145 -4.20 13.01 10.84
N PRO A 146 -3.72 12.43 9.72
CA PRO A 146 -3.11 11.10 9.70
C PRO A 146 -1.93 10.91 10.66
N CYS A 147 -1.07 11.91 10.82
CA CYS A 147 0.11 11.84 11.68
C CYS A 147 -0.12 12.38 13.11
N ALA A 148 -1.36 12.68 13.51
CA ALA A 148 -1.64 13.25 14.84
C ALA A 148 -1.24 12.28 15.96
N GLY A 149 -0.45 12.77 16.92
CA GLY A 149 0.08 11.99 18.04
C GLY A 149 1.17 10.97 17.66
N LYS A 150 1.64 10.97 16.41
CA LYS A 150 2.67 10.03 15.94
C LYS A 150 4.06 10.64 16.11
N ASP A 151 4.98 9.86 16.68
CA ASP A 151 6.38 10.22 16.94
C ASP A 151 6.61 11.58 17.65
N SER A 152 5.76 11.97 18.61
CA SER A 152 5.88 13.29 19.27
C SER A 152 7.20 13.49 20.05
N LYS A 153 7.92 12.40 20.32
CA LYS A 153 9.22 12.40 21.00
C LYS A 153 10.41 12.22 20.04
N ASN A 154 10.19 12.18 18.73
CA ASN A 154 11.22 11.99 17.69
C ASN A 154 12.09 10.73 17.88
N LYS A 155 11.46 9.62 18.25
CA LYS A 155 12.08 8.32 18.54
C LYS A 155 12.25 7.41 17.33
N MET A 156 11.71 7.78 16.17
CA MET A 156 11.81 6.93 14.97
C MET A 156 13.25 6.55 14.59
N PHE A 157 14.25 7.38 14.93
CA PHE A 157 15.67 7.12 14.68
C PHE A 157 16.47 6.80 15.96
N GLU A 158 15.83 6.69 17.13
CA GLU A 158 16.48 6.37 18.41
C GLU A 158 16.81 4.86 18.45
N MET A 159 18.00 4.50 17.98
CA MET A 159 18.46 3.10 17.92
C MET A 159 19.26 2.65 19.16
N GLU A 160 19.50 3.53 20.13
CA GLU A 160 20.36 3.28 21.30
C GLU A 160 19.93 2.05 22.11
N TYR A 161 18.62 1.85 22.26
CA TYR A 161 18.05 0.72 23.00
C TYR A 161 17.55 -0.41 22.09
N GLY A 162 17.89 -0.37 20.80
CA GLY A 162 17.40 -1.31 19.79
C GLY A 162 15.92 -1.17 19.47
N TRP A 163 15.41 -2.08 18.65
CA TRP A 163 13.98 -2.14 18.32
C TRP A 163 13.19 -2.80 19.44
N THR A 164 11.98 -2.31 19.70
CA THR A 164 11.11 -2.94 20.71
C THR A 164 10.73 -4.35 20.24
N PRO A 165 10.93 -5.40 21.07
CA PRO A 165 10.44 -6.74 20.75
C PRO A 165 8.93 -6.71 20.52
N THR A 166 8.45 -7.41 19.50
CA THR A 166 7.02 -7.51 19.24
C THR A 166 6.33 -8.31 20.35
N SER A 167 7.01 -9.11 21.17
CA SER A 167 6.39 -9.79 22.34
C SER A 167 5.82 -8.85 23.42
N SER A 168 6.22 -7.57 23.47
CA SER A 168 5.58 -6.55 24.31
C SER A 168 4.48 -5.77 23.58
N LYS A 169 4.27 -6.06 22.29
CA LYS A 169 3.37 -5.36 21.35
C LYS A 169 2.53 -6.32 20.48
N SER A 170 2.63 -7.63 20.70
CA SER A 170 1.89 -8.72 20.06
C SER A 170 1.87 -9.97 20.93
N ILE A 171 0.71 -10.63 21.02
CA ILE A 171 0.56 -11.92 21.72
C ILE A 171 0.86 -13.08 20.77
N THR A 172 0.63 -12.89 19.47
CA THR A 172 0.63 -13.98 18.49
C THR A 172 1.98 -14.19 17.83
N HIS A 173 2.91 -13.24 17.92
CA HIS A 173 4.16 -13.21 17.15
C HIS A 173 5.40 -12.86 17.99
N ASN A 174 5.88 -13.83 18.78
CA ASN A 174 6.97 -13.63 19.75
C ASN A 174 8.37 -13.38 19.14
N ASP A 175 8.59 -13.72 17.86
CA ASP A 175 9.91 -13.64 17.19
C ASP A 175 10.00 -12.51 16.16
N VAL A 176 9.22 -11.45 16.35
CA VAL A 176 9.19 -10.30 15.45
C VAL A 176 9.70 -9.08 16.22
N TYR A 177 10.38 -8.16 15.54
CA TYR A 177 10.75 -6.86 16.08
C TYR A 177 10.06 -5.79 15.25
N MET A 178 9.38 -4.86 15.92
CA MET A 178 8.60 -3.85 15.22
C MET A 178 9.51 -2.70 14.78
N PRO A 179 9.51 -2.32 13.49
CA PRO A 179 10.24 -1.15 13.04
C PRO A 179 9.71 0.13 13.70
N PRO A 180 10.58 1.03 14.19
CA PRO A 180 10.17 2.34 14.70
C PRO A 180 9.34 3.17 13.70
N ARG A 181 9.62 3.01 12.39
CA ARG A 181 8.81 3.59 11.31
C ARG A 181 7.35 3.11 11.39
N ARG A 182 7.12 1.80 11.56
CA ARG A 182 5.77 1.22 11.70
C ARG A 182 5.10 1.62 13.02
N GLU A 183 5.87 1.78 14.10
CA GLU A 183 5.36 2.24 15.39
C GLU A 183 4.73 3.63 15.31
N HIS A 184 5.31 4.49 14.48
CA HIS A 184 4.91 5.89 14.37
C HIS A 184 4.23 6.21 13.03
N PHE A 185 3.50 5.24 12.50
CA PHE A 185 2.83 5.32 11.22
C PHE A 185 1.67 6.31 11.21
N CYS A 186 1.50 7.06 10.12
CA CYS A 186 0.45 8.06 9.97
C CYS A 186 -0.93 7.46 9.61
N THR A 187 -1.54 6.73 10.56
CA THR A 187 -2.88 6.10 10.44
C THR A 187 -3.92 6.67 11.41
N SER A 188 -3.65 7.80 12.06
CA SER A 188 -4.54 8.36 13.10
C SER A 188 -5.94 8.69 12.59
N ASN A 189 -6.10 9.10 11.33
CA ASN A 189 -7.42 9.31 10.72
C ASN A 189 -8.20 7.98 10.62
N LEU A 190 -7.53 6.89 10.24
CA LEU A 190 -8.11 5.55 10.14
C LEU A 190 -8.49 5.00 11.53
N GLU A 191 -7.67 5.27 12.56
CA GLU A 191 -7.90 4.87 13.97
C GLU A 191 -9.10 5.59 14.61
N HIS A 192 -9.56 6.67 13.97
CA HIS A 192 -10.63 7.54 14.44
C HIS A 192 -11.73 7.75 13.40
N LEU A 193 -11.91 6.83 12.44
CA LEU A 193 -13.05 6.90 11.52
C LEU A 193 -14.37 6.86 12.29
N ASP A 194 -15.27 7.77 11.94
CA ASP A 194 -16.65 7.70 12.41
C ASP A 194 -17.44 6.76 11.50
N ILE A 195 -17.63 5.51 11.93
CA ILE A 195 -18.39 4.51 11.17
C ILE A 195 -19.88 4.89 10.95
N ARG A 196 -20.35 5.95 11.61
CA ARG A 196 -21.70 6.51 11.42
C ARG A 196 -21.71 7.72 10.47
N SER A 197 -20.54 8.14 9.98
CA SER A 197 -20.45 9.23 9.02
C SER A 197 -21.27 8.92 7.76
N LYS A 198 -21.73 9.97 7.09
CA LYS A 198 -22.52 9.79 5.85
C LYS A 198 -21.69 9.13 4.75
N GLY A 199 -20.38 9.35 4.75
CA GLY A 199 -19.47 8.73 3.79
C GLY A 199 -19.21 7.25 4.04
N LEU A 200 -19.33 6.78 5.30
CA LEU A 200 -19.05 5.40 5.69
C LEU A 200 -20.30 4.55 5.93
N THR A 201 -21.47 5.10 5.61
CA THR A 201 -22.75 4.40 5.63
C THR A 201 -23.32 4.33 4.21
N GLY A 202 -23.96 3.20 3.86
CA GLY A 202 -24.57 3.03 2.54
C GLY A 202 -23.59 2.73 1.41
N ASP A 203 -23.92 3.15 0.19
CA ASP A 203 -23.28 2.84 -1.09
C ASP A 203 -21.97 3.61 -1.33
N LYS A 204 -21.83 4.81 -0.75
CA LYS A 204 -20.61 5.63 -0.84
C LYS A 204 -19.43 5.13 -0.02
N VAL A 205 -19.63 4.09 0.81
CA VAL A 205 -18.60 3.57 1.72
C VAL A 205 -17.29 3.24 1.02
N ASN A 206 -17.34 2.67 -0.19
CA ASN A 206 -16.13 2.31 -0.94
C ASN A 206 -15.29 3.51 -1.34
N ASN A 207 -15.96 4.51 -1.91
CA ASN A 207 -15.33 5.72 -2.40
C ASN A 207 -14.76 6.55 -1.24
N SER A 208 -15.55 6.72 -0.17
CA SER A 208 -15.15 7.53 0.99
C SER A 208 -14.05 6.86 1.80
N PHE A 209 -14.13 5.54 2.00
CA PHE A 209 -13.08 4.79 2.69
C PHE A 209 -11.77 4.82 1.92
N LEU A 210 -11.81 4.65 0.59
CA LEU A 210 -10.63 4.83 -0.25
C LEU A 210 -10.02 6.22 -0.02
N GLY A 211 -10.81 7.29 0.02
CA GLY A 211 -10.32 8.64 0.27
C GLY A 211 -9.51 8.77 1.57
N ASP A 212 -10.00 8.20 2.67
CA ASP A 212 -9.29 8.16 3.95
C ASP A 212 -7.98 7.35 3.90
N VAL A 213 -7.96 6.23 3.15
CA VAL A 213 -6.74 5.44 2.94
C VAL A 213 -5.72 6.20 2.10
N LEU A 214 -6.16 6.90 1.04
CA LEU A 214 -5.28 7.74 0.22
C LEU A 214 -4.70 8.90 1.01
N LEU A 215 -5.51 9.49 1.91
CA LEU A 215 -5.07 10.53 2.82
C LEU A 215 -3.94 10.04 3.73
N SER A 216 -4.11 8.87 4.37
CA SER A 216 -3.04 8.27 5.20
C SER A 216 -1.78 8.00 4.39
N ALA A 217 -1.92 7.45 3.18
CA ALA A 217 -0.80 7.15 2.30
C ALA A 217 0.02 8.41 1.92
N LYS A 218 -0.67 9.49 1.53
CA LYS A 218 -0.04 10.78 1.20
C LYS A 218 0.75 11.34 2.39
N TYR A 219 0.12 11.43 3.55
CA TYR A 219 0.74 12.02 4.73
C TYR A 219 1.85 11.15 5.33
N GLU A 220 1.76 9.82 5.21
CA GLU A 220 2.84 8.91 5.59
C GLU A 220 4.10 9.14 4.75
N ALA A 221 3.94 9.25 3.42
CA ALA A 221 5.07 9.54 2.53
C ALA A 221 5.69 10.92 2.82
N GLU A 222 4.84 11.93 3.05
CA GLU A 222 5.28 13.27 3.46
C GLU A 222 6.07 13.24 4.77
N ASN A 223 5.56 12.53 5.78
CA ASN A 223 6.18 12.42 7.09
C ASN A 223 7.52 11.70 7.02
N ILE A 224 7.62 10.59 6.28
CA ILE A 224 8.88 9.89 6.06
C ILE A 224 9.90 10.82 5.40
N LYS A 225 9.55 11.47 4.28
CA LYS A 225 10.46 12.37 3.59
C LYS A 225 11.01 13.45 4.53
N LYS A 226 10.11 14.19 5.20
CA LYS A 226 10.50 15.24 6.14
C LYS A 226 11.38 14.74 7.27
N LYS A 227 11.06 13.57 7.85
CA LYS A 227 11.85 13.02 8.97
C LYS A 227 13.24 12.59 8.54
N TYR A 228 13.38 11.97 7.38
CA TYR A 228 14.67 11.51 6.87
C TYR A 228 15.55 12.66 6.36
N GLU A 229 14.97 13.67 5.69
CA GLU A 229 15.71 14.88 5.28
C GLU A 229 16.33 15.62 6.45
N ASN A 230 15.61 15.66 7.58
CA ASN A 230 16.06 16.33 8.81
C ASN A 230 16.95 15.45 9.69
N GLN A 231 17.25 14.21 9.29
CA GLN A 231 18.03 13.27 10.08
C GLN A 231 19.45 13.10 9.49
N PRO A 232 20.49 13.65 10.14
CA PRO A 232 21.87 13.54 9.67
C PRO A 232 22.32 12.08 9.51
N GLY A 233 22.90 11.75 8.36
CA GLY A 233 23.39 10.40 8.03
C GLY A 233 22.33 9.44 7.47
N TYR A 234 21.09 9.89 7.31
CA TYR A 234 20.00 9.07 6.75
C TYR A 234 19.27 9.75 5.58
N ASN A 235 19.69 10.95 5.17
CA ASN A 235 19.06 11.77 4.14
C ASN A 235 19.31 11.30 2.68
N GLU A 236 19.61 10.01 2.49
CA GLU A 236 19.85 9.41 1.18
C GLU A 236 18.50 9.06 0.52
N GLY A 237 18.30 9.47 -0.75
CA GLY A 237 17.07 9.20 -1.49
C GLY A 237 16.71 7.71 -1.55
N GLU A 238 17.70 6.82 -1.70
CA GLU A 238 17.48 5.36 -1.70
C GLU A 238 16.96 4.85 -0.35
N THR A 239 17.50 5.37 0.76
CA THR A 239 17.06 5.00 2.10
C THR A 239 15.61 5.47 2.33
N MET A 240 15.26 6.68 1.88
CA MET A 240 13.87 7.17 1.92
C MET A 240 12.95 6.30 1.05
N CYS A 241 13.38 5.95 -0.16
CA CYS A 241 12.62 5.11 -1.07
C CYS A 241 12.32 3.72 -0.48
N ARG A 242 13.28 3.09 0.20
CA ARG A 242 13.04 1.83 0.91
C ARG A 242 12.01 2.01 2.03
N ALA A 243 12.14 3.05 2.85
CA ALA A 243 11.18 3.34 3.92
C ALA A 243 9.75 3.53 3.39
N ILE A 244 9.59 4.24 2.26
CA ILE A 244 8.27 4.50 1.66
C ILE A 244 7.67 3.22 1.05
N LYS A 245 8.49 2.35 0.45
CA LYS A 245 8.05 1.01 -0.01
C LYS A 245 7.63 0.11 1.15
N TYR A 246 8.35 0.15 2.27
CA TYR A 246 7.95 -0.56 3.48
C TYR A 246 6.62 -0.01 4.02
N SER A 247 6.42 1.32 4.00
CA SER A 247 5.16 1.91 4.43
C SER A 247 3.99 1.59 3.50
N PHE A 248 4.18 1.57 2.18
CA PHE A 248 3.17 1.09 1.25
C PHE A 248 2.71 -0.34 1.58
N ALA A 249 3.67 -1.23 1.83
CA ALA A 249 3.41 -2.63 2.15
C ALA A 249 2.73 -2.81 3.52
N ASP A 250 3.14 -2.04 4.53
CA ASP A 250 2.53 -2.08 5.87
C ASP A 250 1.11 -1.52 5.86
N LEU A 251 0.83 -0.44 5.14
CA LEU A 251 -0.54 0.06 4.96
C LEU A 251 -1.42 -1.02 4.30
N GLY A 252 -0.89 -1.73 3.31
CA GLY A 252 -1.59 -2.87 2.70
C GLY A 252 -1.89 -3.99 3.70
N ASP A 253 -0.97 -4.31 4.62
CA ASP A 253 -1.21 -5.31 5.66
C ASP A 253 -2.18 -4.84 6.74
N ILE A 254 -2.20 -3.56 7.11
CA ILE A 254 -3.23 -2.97 7.99
C ILE A 254 -4.61 -3.15 7.35
N ILE A 255 -4.77 -2.72 6.09
CA ILE A 255 -6.07 -2.80 5.40
C ILE A 255 -6.51 -4.24 5.22
N ARG A 256 -5.59 -5.17 4.94
CA ARG A 256 -5.90 -6.61 4.78
C ARG A 256 -6.05 -7.38 6.09
N GLY A 257 -5.73 -6.77 7.24
CA GLY A 257 -5.77 -7.41 8.56
C GLY A 257 -4.69 -8.48 8.73
N ARG A 258 -3.52 -8.24 8.11
CA ARG A 258 -2.33 -9.08 8.15
C ARG A 258 -1.20 -8.46 8.99
N ASP A 259 -1.41 -7.22 9.44
CA ASP A 259 -0.44 -6.49 10.25
C ASP A 259 -0.25 -7.19 11.61
N ARG A 260 0.99 -7.24 12.05
CA ARG A 260 1.43 -8.02 13.21
C ARG A 260 1.45 -7.23 14.51
N TRP A 261 0.95 -6.00 14.52
CA TRP A 261 0.86 -5.15 15.72
C TRP A 261 -0.53 -5.28 16.37
N ASP A 262 -0.77 -6.35 17.13
CA ASP A 262 -2.10 -6.71 17.64
C ASP A 262 -2.33 -6.40 19.15
N LEU A 263 -1.34 -5.92 19.91
CA LEU A 263 -1.56 -5.48 21.31
C LEU A 263 -1.84 -3.99 21.50
N ASP A 264 -1.63 -3.16 20.49
CA ASP A 264 -1.86 -1.72 20.64
C ASP A 264 -3.35 -1.38 20.65
N VAL A 265 -3.73 -0.42 21.50
CA VAL A 265 -5.13 0.02 21.67
C VAL A 265 -5.66 0.61 20.36
N GLY A 266 -4.84 1.40 19.66
CA GLY A 266 -5.20 1.98 18.36
C GLY A 266 -5.38 0.90 17.30
N SER A 267 -4.52 -0.10 17.28
CA SER A 267 -4.58 -1.22 16.33
C SER A 267 -5.81 -2.11 16.55
N ASN A 268 -6.15 -2.43 17.81
CA ASN A 268 -7.38 -3.15 18.13
C ASN A 268 -8.65 -2.35 17.77
N LYS A 269 -8.64 -1.04 18.02
CA LYS A 269 -9.72 -0.13 17.61
C LYS A 269 -9.85 -0.10 16.08
N MET A 270 -8.73 -0.06 15.37
CA MET A 270 -8.68 -0.10 13.91
C MET A 270 -9.32 -1.37 13.37
N ASP A 271 -9.02 -2.54 13.94
CA ASP A 271 -9.60 -3.80 13.47
C ASP A 271 -11.12 -3.84 13.59
N VAL A 272 -11.67 -3.26 14.67
CA VAL A 272 -13.12 -3.10 14.84
C VAL A 272 -13.70 -2.14 13.79
N ILE A 273 -13.04 -1.00 13.55
CA ILE A 273 -13.45 -0.03 12.53
C ILE A 273 -13.44 -0.68 11.14
N LEU A 274 -12.34 -1.34 10.76
CA LEU A 274 -12.19 -1.99 9.46
C LEU A 274 -13.23 -3.11 9.30
N LYS A 275 -13.48 -3.92 10.33
CA LYS A 275 -14.55 -4.92 10.28
C LYS A 275 -15.90 -4.28 9.96
N ASN A 276 -16.24 -3.15 10.58
CA ASN A 276 -17.50 -2.45 10.32
C ASN A 276 -17.54 -1.86 8.91
N VAL A 277 -16.47 -1.21 8.45
CA VAL A 277 -16.37 -0.65 7.10
C VAL A 277 -16.54 -1.74 6.04
N PHE A 278 -15.82 -2.86 6.18
CA PHE A 278 -15.92 -3.98 5.25
C PHE A 278 -17.26 -4.71 5.33
N GLY A 279 -17.91 -4.75 6.51
CA GLY A 279 -19.28 -5.22 6.64
C GLY A 279 -20.30 -4.33 5.92
N THR A 280 -20.12 -3.00 5.95
CA THR A 280 -20.95 -2.08 5.17
C THR A 280 -20.67 -2.23 3.68
N LEU A 281 -19.40 -2.33 3.26
CA LEU A 281 -19.01 -2.61 1.86
C LEU A 281 -19.69 -3.87 1.33
N TYR A 282 -19.62 -4.96 2.09
CA TYR A 282 -20.24 -6.22 1.71
C TYR A 282 -21.75 -6.09 1.49
N LYS A 283 -22.45 -5.32 2.34
CA LYS A 283 -23.91 -5.17 2.28
C LYS A 283 -24.37 -4.17 1.21
N SER A 284 -23.57 -3.13 0.96
CA SER A 284 -23.98 -1.98 0.15
C SER A 284 -23.55 -2.05 -1.31
N LEU A 285 -22.50 -2.82 -1.65
CA LEU A 285 -21.98 -2.87 -3.02
C LEU A 285 -22.67 -3.94 -3.86
N ASP A 286 -23.28 -3.50 -4.96
CA ASP A 286 -23.81 -4.37 -6.00
C ASP A 286 -22.67 -5.20 -6.62
N GLY A 287 -22.92 -6.50 -6.83
CA GLY A 287 -21.89 -7.44 -7.31
C GLY A 287 -20.93 -7.94 -6.22
N ILE A 288 -21.04 -7.44 -4.99
CA ILE A 288 -20.39 -8.00 -3.79
C ILE A 288 -21.40 -8.69 -2.90
N LYS A 289 -22.54 -8.02 -2.60
CA LYS A 289 -23.55 -8.53 -1.68
C LYS A 289 -24.17 -9.86 -2.12
N GLU A 290 -24.32 -10.09 -3.42
CA GLU A 290 -24.81 -11.36 -3.98
C GLU A 290 -23.70 -12.34 -4.38
N ASN A 291 -22.43 -11.97 -4.19
CA ASN A 291 -21.33 -12.80 -4.65
C ASN A 291 -21.09 -13.97 -3.69
N PRO A 292 -21.32 -15.22 -4.11
CA PRO A 292 -21.23 -16.38 -3.22
C PRO A 292 -19.81 -16.59 -2.68
N GLN A 293 -18.79 -16.04 -3.33
CA GLN A 293 -17.39 -16.14 -2.89
C GLN A 293 -17.13 -15.38 -1.58
N TYR A 294 -17.99 -14.42 -1.21
CA TYR A 294 -17.86 -13.64 0.02
C TYR A 294 -18.93 -13.97 1.09
N ALA A 295 -19.83 -14.94 0.83
CA ALA A 295 -21.00 -15.19 1.68
C ALA A 295 -20.66 -15.50 3.15
N ASP A 296 -19.57 -16.24 3.39
CA ASP A 296 -19.08 -16.60 4.72
C ASP A 296 -17.84 -15.80 5.14
N ASP A 297 -17.44 -14.78 4.38
CA ASP A 297 -16.15 -14.10 4.57
C ASP A 297 -16.11 -13.29 5.88
N GLU A 298 -17.25 -12.90 6.44
CA GLU A 298 -17.33 -12.30 7.78
C GLU A 298 -16.74 -13.21 8.88
N ARG A 299 -16.85 -14.55 8.71
CA ARG A 299 -16.38 -15.55 9.69
C ARG A 299 -14.89 -15.88 9.54
N ASN A 300 -14.24 -15.41 8.48
CA ASN A 300 -12.81 -15.59 8.32
C ASN A 300 -12.03 -14.84 9.41
N ILE A 301 -10.76 -15.22 9.59
CA ILE A 301 -9.84 -14.53 10.50
C ILE A 301 -8.69 -13.98 9.65
N PRO A 302 -8.58 -12.65 9.50
CA PRO A 302 -9.51 -11.61 10.01
C PRO A 302 -10.87 -11.63 9.30
N ALA A 303 -11.89 -10.99 9.90
CA ALA A 303 -13.21 -10.87 9.27
C ALA A 303 -13.11 -10.15 7.92
N TYR A 304 -13.88 -10.63 6.94
CA TYR A 304 -13.89 -10.16 5.55
C TYR A 304 -12.53 -10.31 4.85
N LYS A 305 -11.76 -11.36 5.18
CA LYS A 305 -10.40 -11.56 4.66
C LYS A 305 -10.32 -11.48 3.14
N LEU A 306 -11.16 -12.23 2.42
CA LEU A 306 -11.11 -12.29 0.96
C LEU A 306 -11.49 -10.94 0.34
N LEU A 307 -12.53 -10.30 0.87
CA LEU A 307 -13.01 -8.99 0.45
C LEU A 307 -11.93 -7.91 0.67
N ARG A 308 -11.25 -7.93 1.81
CA ARG A 308 -10.14 -7.00 2.14
C ARG A 308 -8.95 -7.18 1.21
N GLU A 309 -8.59 -8.43 0.92
CA GLU A 309 -7.50 -8.77 -0.02
C GLU A 309 -7.80 -8.28 -1.45
N ASP A 310 -9.01 -8.54 -1.93
CA ASP A 310 -9.47 -8.12 -3.25
C ASP A 310 -9.64 -6.59 -3.36
N TRP A 311 -10.11 -5.95 -2.30
CA TRP A 311 -10.22 -4.49 -2.23
C TRP A 311 -8.85 -3.82 -2.32
N TRP A 312 -7.84 -4.35 -1.62
CA TRP A 312 -6.48 -3.85 -1.73
C TRP A 312 -5.95 -4.02 -3.15
N GLU A 313 -6.10 -5.19 -3.78
CA GLU A 313 -5.65 -5.40 -5.16
C GLU A 313 -6.36 -4.47 -6.16
N ALA A 314 -7.65 -4.18 -5.95
CA ALA A 314 -8.38 -3.23 -6.79
C ALA A 314 -7.86 -1.78 -6.65
N ASN A 315 -7.35 -1.39 -5.48
CA ASN A 315 -7.10 0.02 -5.15
C ASN A 315 -5.62 0.38 -4.89
N ARG A 316 -4.72 -0.58 -4.69
CA ARG A 316 -3.29 -0.38 -4.31
C ARG A 316 -2.52 0.58 -5.22
N HIS A 317 -2.86 0.62 -6.51
CA HIS A 317 -2.25 1.53 -7.47
C HIS A 317 -2.63 3.00 -7.23
N GLN A 318 -3.83 3.26 -6.71
CA GLN A 318 -4.27 4.59 -6.28
C GLN A 318 -3.53 5.01 -4.99
N VAL A 319 -3.36 4.05 -4.05
CA VAL A 319 -2.61 4.26 -2.81
C VAL A 319 -1.16 4.65 -3.09
N TRP A 320 -0.48 3.93 -3.98
CA TRP A 320 0.88 4.29 -4.40
C TRP A 320 0.93 5.68 -5.06
N ARG A 321 -0.08 6.02 -5.87
CA ARG A 321 -0.18 7.35 -6.51
C ARG A 321 -0.30 8.48 -5.48
N ALA A 322 -0.98 8.26 -4.36
CA ALA A 322 -1.04 9.24 -3.28
C ALA A 322 0.33 9.41 -2.58
N MET A 323 1.08 8.31 -2.38
CA MET A 323 2.46 8.38 -1.86
C MET A 323 3.40 9.14 -2.81
N LYS A 324 3.18 9.00 -4.13
CA LYS A 324 3.97 9.68 -5.17
C LYS A 324 3.98 11.20 -5.07
N CYS A 325 2.96 11.81 -4.47
CA CYS A 325 2.88 13.26 -4.26
C CYS A 325 4.06 13.87 -3.49
N HIS A 326 4.83 13.06 -2.77
CA HIS A 326 5.96 13.54 -1.98
C HIS A 326 7.31 12.89 -2.37
N ILE A 327 7.37 12.10 -3.45
CA ILE A 327 8.61 11.38 -3.81
C ILE A 327 9.04 11.60 -5.26
N GLU A 328 8.48 12.60 -5.95
CA GLU A 328 8.78 12.89 -7.35
C GLU A 328 10.27 13.11 -7.63
N ASP A 329 10.98 13.70 -6.69
CA ASP A 329 12.41 14.01 -6.75
C ASP A 329 13.31 12.86 -6.25
N LEU A 330 12.72 11.80 -5.68
CA LEU A 330 13.47 10.68 -5.12
C LEU A 330 13.71 9.60 -6.17
N ASN A 331 14.95 9.10 -6.23
CA ASN A 331 15.39 8.07 -7.16
C ASN A 331 16.07 6.91 -6.40
N ASP A 332 15.78 5.67 -6.81
CA ASP A 332 16.40 4.45 -6.27
C ASP A 332 17.46 3.92 -7.24
N LYS A 333 18.64 4.56 -7.24
CA LYS A 333 19.73 4.26 -8.18
C LYS A 333 20.41 2.91 -7.90
N ALA A 334 20.38 2.43 -6.66
CA ALA A 334 20.90 1.13 -6.26
C ALA A 334 20.11 -0.04 -6.88
N ALA A 335 18.78 0.07 -6.95
CA ALA A 335 17.95 -0.95 -7.59
C ALA A 335 18.15 -0.91 -9.11
N ASN A 336 17.98 0.27 -9.73
CA ASN A 336 18.11 0.46 -11.17
C ASN A 336 18.96 1.71 -11.49
N PRO A 337 20.14 1.57 -12.14
CA PRO A 337 20.94 2.71 -12.57
C PRO A 337 20.22 3.64 -13.56
N SER A 338 19.20 3.11 -14.25
CA SER A 338 18.30 3.84 -15.14
C SER A 338 17.01 4.31 -14.43
N SER A 339 16.97 4.29 -13.08
CA SER A 339 15.82 4.66 -12.26
C SER A 339 15.22 5.98 -12.71
N SER A 340 13.92 5.92 -12.98
CA SER A 340 13.05 7.08 -13.16
C SER A 340 12.57 7.61 -11.81
N ASP A 341 12.07 8.84 -11.81
CA ASP A 341 11.47 9.55 -10.68
C ASP A 341 10.50 8.69 -9.85
N HIS A 342 10.26 9.02 -8.58
CA HIS A 342 9.36 8.25 -7.68
C HIS A 342 9.89 6.87 -7.30
N CYS A 343 11.14 6.82 -6.85
CA CYS A 343 11.78 5.62 -6.29
C CYS A 343 11.86 4.44 -7.27
N GLY A 344 11.88 4.70 -8.59
CA GLY A 344 11.88 3.68 -9.63
C GLY A 344 10.49 3.13 -9.99
N TYR A 345 9.41 3.70 -9.45
CA TYR A 345 8.03 3.25 -9.67
C TYR A 345 7.14 4.36 -10.23
N SER A 346 7.60 5.06 -11.27
CA SER A 346 6.86 6.16 -11.89
C SER A 346 5.59 5.67 -12.58
N ASP A 347 5.66 4.53 -13.29
CA ASP A 347 4.58 4.01 -14.14
C ASP A 347 3.97 2.68 -13.65
N HIS A 348 4.40 2.20 -12.49
CA HIS A 348 3.90 0.99 -11.84
C HIS A 348 3.99 1.09 -10.30
N THR A 349 3.75 -0.01 -9.61
CA THR A 349 3.65 -0.12 -8.14
C THR A 349 4.69 -1.06 -7.55
N PRO A 350 5.20 -0.80 -6.32
CA PRO A 350 6.11 -1.72 -5.64
C PRO A 350 5.53 -3.11 -5.44
N LEU A 351 6.39 -4.13 -5.34
CA LEU A 351 6.00 -5.52 -5.05
C LEU A 351 6.02 -5.85 -3.54
N ASP A 352 6.45 -4.90 -2.72
CA ASP A 352 6.73 -5.12 -1.31
C ASP A 352 5.48 -5.55 -0.52
N ASP A 353 4.28 -5.11 -0.90
CA ASP A 353 3.00 -5.54 -0.31
C ASP A 353 2.63 -7.02 -0.57
N TYR A 354 3.40 -7.72 -1.41
CA TYR A 354 3.30 -9.15 -1.66
C TYR A 354 4.38 -9.99 -0.95
N ILE A 355 5.32 -9.35 -0.26
CA ILE A 355 6.32 -10.01 0.57
C ILE A 355 5.75 -10.11 1.99
N PRO A 356 5.75 -11.28 2.67
CA PRO A 356 5.24 -11.38 4.04
C PRO A 356 5.90 -10.38 5.01
N GLN A 357 5.09 -9.70 5.85
CA GLN A 357 5.55 -8.62 6.74
C GLN A 357 6.76 -8.99 7.60
N LYS A 358 6.79 -10.21 8.17
CA LYS A 358 7.93 -10.69 8.96
C LYS A 358 9.25 -10.62 8.19
N LEU A 359 9.26 -10.96 6.91
CA LEU A 359 10.46 -10.90 6.07
C LEU A 359 10.85 -9.46 5.74
N ARG A 360 9.86 -8.58 5.55
CA ARG A 360 10.12 -7.14 5.31
C ARG A 360 10.74 -6.50 6.54
N TRP A 361 10.16 -6.69 7.72
CA TRP A 361 10.70 -6.14 8.97
C TRP A 361 12.05 -6.75 9.34
N MET A 362 12.29 -8.02 9.05
CA MET A 362 13.63 -8.63 9.19
C MET A 362 14.65 -7.95 8.27
N THR A 363 14.27 -7.64 7.03
CA THR A 363 15.14 -6.95 6.07
C THR A 363 15.43 -5.52 6.53
N GLU A 364 14.39 -4.79 6.94
CA GLU A 364 14.51 -3.44 7.49
C GLU A 364 15.39 -3.45 8.76
N TRP A 365 15.20 -4.41 9.66
CA TRP A 365 16.03 -4.57 10.86
C TRP A 365 17.52 -4.72 10.51
N ALA A 366 17.85 -5.57 9.52
CA ALA A 366 19.23 -5.79 9.11
C ALA A 366 19.86 -4.51 8.50
N GLU A 367 19.10 -3.76 7.70
CA GLU A 367 19.55 -2.47 7.15
C GLU A 367 19.86 -1.46 8.26
N TRP A 368 18.97 -1.34 9.25
CA TRP A 368 19.14 -0.43 10.38
C TRP A 368 20.24 -0.86 11.34
N PHE A 369 20.40 -2.17 11.57
CA PHE A 369 21.52 -2.72 12.31
C PHE A 369 22.86 -2.33 11.68
N CYS A 370 23.00 -2.49 10.35
CA CYS A 370 24.22 -2.09 9.64
C CYS A 370 24.51 -0.58 9.76
N LYS A 371 23.48 0.28 9.70
CA LYS A 371 23.64 1.72 9.90
C LYS A 371 24.10 2.06 11.33
N ALA A 372 23.50 1.42 12.34
CA ALA A 372 23.92 1.58 13.73
C ALA A 372 25.36 1.08 13.96
N GLN A 373 25.70 -0.11 13.44
CA GLN A 373 27.04 -0.68 13.53
C GLN A 373 28.09 0.22 12.89
N GLY A 374 27.81 0.78 11.70
CA GLY A 374 28.71 1.71 11.02
C GLY A 374 28.96 2.98 11.84
N LYS A 375 27.91 3.54 12.46
CA LYS A 375 28.04 4.70 13.36
C LYS A 375 28.94 4.39 14.56
N HIS A 376 28.72 3.26 15.24
CA HIS A 376 29.55 2.86 16.38
C HIS A 376 30.99 2.54 15.99
N TYR A 377 31.20 1.95 14.81
CA TYR A 377 32.53 1.69 14.29
C TYR A 377 33.32 2.99 14.06
N LEU A 378 32.71 4.00 13.44
CA LEU A 378 33.34 5.31 13.23
C LEU A 378 33.66 6.03 14.54
N ASP A 379 32.77 5.98 15.53
CA ASP A 379 33.03 6.54 16.88
C ASP A 379 34.23 5.85 17.56
N MET A 380 34.28 4.51 17.49
CA MET A 380 35.41 3.73 18.01
C MET A 380 36.72 4.07 17.30
N VAL A 381 36.74 4.14 15.96
CA VAL A 381 37.92 4.55 15.19
C VAL A 381 38.38 5.95 15.58
N GLY A 382 37.45 6.90 15.75
CA GLY A 382 37.74 8.25 16.21
C GLY A 382 38.43 8.28 17.57
N LYS A 383 37.89 7.56 18.56
CA LYS A 383 38.42 7.50 19.93
C LYS A 383 39.74 6.73 20.03
N CYS A 384 39.88 5.64 19.29
CA CYS A 384 41.05 4.77 19.33
C CYS A 384 42.17 5.17 18.35
N SER A 385 41.96 6.18 17.50
CA SER A 385 42.99 6.71 16.58
C SER A 385 44.30 7.06 17.31
N LYS A 386 44.18 7.75 18.45
CA LYS A 386 45.30 8.13 19.34
C LYS A 386 46.04 6.94 19.95
N CYS A 387 45.42 5.76 19.98
CA CYS A 387 46.03 4.53 20.50
C CYS A 387 46.87 3.80 19.44
N LYS A 388 46.77 4.18 18.16
CA LYS A 388 47.57 3.61 17.05
C LYS A 388 48.79 4.45 16.70
N GLU A 389 48.86 5.69 17.17
CA GLU A 389 49.98 6.63 16.91
C GLU A 389 51.09 6.55 17.98
N LYS A 390 50.97 5.65 18.96
CA LYS A 390 52.02 5.28 19.91
C LYS A 390 52.57 3.91 19.56
#